data_AF-A0A924XDC7-F1
#
_entry.id   AF-A0A924XDC7-F1
#
_cell.length_a   1.000
_cell.length_b   1.000
_cell.length_c   1.000
_cell.angle_alpha   90.00
_cell.angle_beta   90.00
_cell.angle_gamma   90.00
#
_symmetry.space_group_name_H-M   'P 1'
#
loop_
_entity.id
_entity.type
_entity.pdbx_description
1 polymer ?
#
loop_
_entity_poly.entity_id
_entity_poly.type
_entity_poly.pdbx_seq_one_letter_code
_entity_poly.pdbx_strand_id
1 'polypeptide(L)'
;MQRRRKRPRILICTPEITELPEGMGNAAHTIRAKGGGLGDISAGLIRYLHEDERFELHVVLPKYDAKFRDFANVTARELDLLVPLLQRKGVHLVSDSAFSNLHAVYEDSAAHPRVRRAEAFQRYIINQLLDELRPDVVHCNDWMTGLVPAAAREKRIKSVFTLHNVFTEYDSPQAIDRMGIDVRRFMAHLYME
;
A
#
# COMPACT_ATOMS: atom_id res chain seq x y z
N MET A 1 15.94 31.60 16.24
CA MET A 1 15.03 30.42 16.23
C MET A 1 15.22 29.66 14.94
N GLN A 2 15.93 28.52 14.95
CA GLN A 2 15.95 27.61 13.79
C GLN A 2 14.56 26.98 13.67
N ARG A 3 13.86 27.23 12.54
CA ARG A 3 12.66 26.46 12.17
C ARG A 3 13.05 24.98 12.17
N ARG A 4 12.52 24.17 13.11
CA ARG A 4 12.63 22.71 13.03
C ARG A 4 12.13 22.29 11.66
N ARG A 5 13.03 21.76 10.84
CA ARG A 5 12.70 21.27 9.50
C ARG A 5 11.69 20.12 9.69
N LYS A 6 10.51 20.23 9.08
CA LYS A 6 9.50 19.16 9.14
C LYS A 6 10.12 17.88 8.57
N ARG A 7 9.99 16.76 9.28
CA ARG A 7 10.42 15.43 8.79
C ARG A 7 9.70 15.16 7.47
N PRO A 8 10.40 14.89 6.35
CA PRO A 8 9.74 14.52 5.11
C PRO A 8 8.93 13.26 5.31
N ARG A 9 7.70 13.27 4.84
CA ARG A 9 6.75 12.17 4.96
C ARG A 9 6.82 11.28 3.73
N ILE A 10 7.08 9.99 3.96
CA ILE A 10 7.23 9.00 2.90
C ILE A 10 6.06 8.03 3.02
N LEU A 11 5.32 7.82 1.94
CA LEU A 11 4.32 6.78 1.83
C LEU A 11 4.83 5.65 0.93
N ILE A 12 5.03 4.47 1.48
CA ILE A 12 5.35 3.26 0.71
C ILE A 12 4.04 2.53 0.41
N CYS A 13 3.68 2.42 -0.85
CA CYS A 13 2.58 1.61 -1.34
C CYS A 13 3.13 0.27 -1.80
N THR A 14 2.84 -0.79 -1.06
CA THR A 14 3.27 -2.14 -1.43
C THR A 14 2.12 -3.13 -1.33
N PRO A 15 1.89 -3.94 -2.37
CA PRO A 15 0.85 -4.96 -2.34
C PRO A 15 1.22 -6.14 -1.44
N GLU A 16 2.51 -6.35 -1.17
CA GLU A 16 2.99 -7.42 -0.30
C GLU A 16 4.15 -6.98 0.59
N ILE A 17 4.19 -7.51 1.81
CA ILE A 17 5.38 -7.49 2.67
C ILE A 17 5.59 -8.88 3.27
N THR A 18 6.85 -9.22 3.53
CA THR A 18 7.24 -10.42 4.30
C THR A 18 7.33 -10.14 5.80
N GLU A 19 7.72 -8.93 6.19
CA GLU A 19 7.90 -8.50 7.58
C GLU A 19 7.62 -7.00 7.76
N LEU A 20 7.12 -6.61 8.95
CA LEU A 20 7.08 -5.21 9.40
C LEU A 20 8.20 -4.95 10.43
N PRO A 21 8.85 -3.76 10.45
CA PRO A 21 9.91 -3.47 11.40
C PRO A 21 9.46 -3.52 12.87
N GLU A 22 10.34 -4.02 13.74
CA GLU A 22 10.16 -3.95 15.20
C GLU A 22 9.91 -2.49 15.64
N GLY A 23 8.85 -2.27 16.42
CA GLY A 23 8.44 -0.93 16.90
C GLY A 23 7.20 -0.34 16.21
N MET A 24 6.87 -0.76 14.98
CA MET A 24 5.65 -0.31 14.25
C MET A 24 4.33 -0.95 14.77
N GLY A 25 4.37 -1.64 15.91
CA GLY A 25 3.22 -2.29 16.54
C GLY A 25 3.67 -3.53 17.28
N ASN A 26 2.89 -4.05 18.23
CA ASN A 26 3.10 -5.43 18.71
C ASN A 26 2.91 -6.45 17.58
N ALA A 27 2.32 -6.03 16.45
CA ALA A 27 2.25 -6.80 15.22
C ALA A 27 3.62 -7.00 14.54
N ALA A 28 4.67 -6.25 14.90
CA ALA A 28 6.00 -6.42 14.32
C ALA A 28 6.68 -7.73 14.74
N HIS A 29 6.43 -8.23 15.96
CA HIS A 29 6.87 -9.57 16.38
C HIS A 29 6.02 -10.69 15.77
N THR A 30 4.94 -10.33 15.09
CA THR A 30 3.86 -11.22 14.67
C THR A 30 3.75 -11.34 13.15
N ILE A 31 4.22 -10.33 12.42
CA ILE A 31 4.25 -10.28 10.97
C ILE A 31 5.65 -10.76 10.55
N ARG A 32 5.88 -12.07 10.61
CA ARG A 32 7.02 -12.73 9.97
C ARG A 32 6.50 -13.83 9.08
N ALA A 33 6.64 -13.65 7.78
CA ALA A 33 6.22 -14.63 6.79
C ALA A 33 7.21 -14.71 5.64
N LYS A 34 7.48 -15.94 5.17
CA LYS A 34 8.08 -16.17 3.85
C LYS A 34 7.11 -15.68 2.77
N GLY A 35 7.31 -14.48 2.27
CA GLY A 35 6.86 -14.06 0.95
C GLY A 35 8.05 -14.06 -0.03
N GLY A 36 7.75 -13.97 -1.32
CA GLY A 36 8.78 -13.93 -2.37
C GLY A 36 9.66 -12.67 -2.29
N GLY A 37 10.64 -12.55 -3.19
CA GLY A 37 11.70 -11.53 -3.12
C GLY A 37 11.24 -10.06 -3.01
N LEU A 38 10.03 -9.72 -3.47
CA LEU A 38 9.42 -8.39 -3.29
C LEU A 38 9.24 -8.01 -1.82
N GLY A 39 8.76 -8.95 -0.99
CA GLY A 39 8.50 -8.66 0.41
C GLY A 39 9.79 -8.46 1.21
N ASP A 40 10.84 -9.21 0.88
CA ASP A 40 12.14 -9.15 1.57
C ASP A 40 12.90 -7.86 1.23
N ILE A 41 12.85 -7.43 -0.03
CA ILE A 41 13.44 -6.15 -0.47
C ILE A 41 12.70 -4.97 0.18
N SER A 42 11.37 -5.08 0.28
CA SER A 42 10.54 -4.04 0.90
C SER A 42 10.81 -3.93 2.41
N ALA A 43 10.98 -5.05 3.12
CA ALA A 43 11.20 -5.06 4.56
C ALA A 43 12.49 -4.34 4.99
N GLY A 44 13.61 -4.57 4.27
CA GLY A 44 14.88 -3.92 4.56
C GLY A 44 14.84 -2.40 4.40
N LEU A 45 14.22 -1.92 3.31
CA LEU A 45 14.04 -0.49 3.06
C LEU A 45 13.11 0.15 4.09
N ILE A 46 11.97 -0.48 4.38
CA ILE A 46 11.01 0.01 5.38
C ILE A 46 11.69 0.12 6.74
N ARG A 47 12.48 -0.87 7.15
CA ARG A 47 13.21 -0.86 8.42
C ARG A 47 14.21 0.30 8.48
N TYR A 48 15.04 0.45 7.44
CA TYR A 48 16.01 1.53 7.36
C TYR A 48 15.35 2.92 7.47
N LEU A 49 14.25 3.13 6.74
CA LEU A 49 13.52 4.40 6.76
C LEU A 49 12.76 4.64 8.08
N HIS A 50 12.32 3.57 8.76
CA HIS A 50 11.65 3.67 10.04
C HIS A 50 12.59 4.06 11.18
N GLU A 51 13.78 3.44 11.21
CA GLU A 51 14.83 3.69 12.21
C GLU A 51 15.46 5.09 12.04
N ASP A 52 15.37 5.69 10.85
CA ASP A 52 15.87 7.04 10.59
C ASP A 52 14.88 8.13 11.04
N GLU A 53 15.19 8.77 12.17
CA GLU A 53 14.38 9.84 12.75
C GLU A 53 14.19 11.08 11.86
N ARG A 54 14.89 11.18 10.72
CA ARG A 54 14.71 12.27 9.76
C ARG A 54 13.43 12.14 8.95
N PHE A 55 12.87 10.93 8.80
CA PHE A 55 11.71 10.67 7.93
C PHE A 55 10.48 10.26 8.74
N GLU A 56 9.29 10.68 8.31
CA GLU A 56 8.03 10.16 8.84
C GLU A 56 7.50 9.08 7.87
N LEU A 57 7.71 7.81 8.23
CA LEU A 57 7.38 6.69 7.36
C LEU A 57 5.94 6.23 7.56
N HIS A 58 5.23 6.08 6.45
CA HIS A 58 3.97 5.38 6.35
C HIS A 58 4.06 4.26 5.32
N VAL A 59 3.38 3.15 5.59
CA VAL A 59 3.29 2.00 4.68
C VAL A 59 1.81 1.69 4.49
N VAL A 60 1.37 1.52 3.25
CA VAL A 60 0.01 1.08 2.92
C VAL A 60 0.06 -0.26 2.22
N LEU A 61 -0.79 -1.18 2.67
CA LEU A 61 -0.86 -2.55 2.21
C LEU A 61 -2.31 -3.07 2.27
N PRO A 62 -2.71 -3.96 1.36
CA PRO A 62 -4.01 -4.63 1.41
C PRO A 62 -4.14 -5.50 2.66
N LYS A 63 -5.33 -5.50 3.28
CA LYS A 63 -5.65 -6.36 4.42
C LYS A 63 -6.10 -7.73 3.93
N TYR A 64 -5.15 -8.64 3.70
CA TYR A 64 -5.47 -10.05 3.45
C TYR A 64 -5.87 -10.73 4.76
N ASP A 65 -7.17 -10.70 5.08
CA ASP A 65 -7.70 -11.17 6.37
C ASP A 65 -7.27 -12.60 6.72
N ALA A 66 -7.19 -13.51 5.74
CA ALA A 66 -6.74 -14.87 6.00
C ALA A 66 -5.25 -14.90 6.37
N LYS A 67 -4.41 -14.22 5.58
CA LYS A 67 -2.96 -14.07 5.81
C LYS A 67 -2.66 -13.45 7.19
N PHE A 68 -3.36 -12.37 7.55
CA PHE A 68 -3.17 -11.69 8.83
C PHE A 68 -3.64 -12.52 10.03
N ARG A 69 -4.72 -13.29 9.90
CA ARG A 69 -5.15 -14.22 10.95
C ARG A 69 -4.14 -15.34 11.15
N ASP A 70 -3.64 -15.92 10.07
CA ASP A 70 -2.64 -17.00 10.11
C ASP A 70 -1.32 -16.51 10.74
N PHE A 71 -0.89 -15.28 10.42
CA PHE A 71 0.33 -14.71 11.01
C PHE A 71 0.17 -14.28 12.45
N ALA A 72 -0.96 -13.64 12.76
CA ALA A 72 -1.15 -13.08 14.08
C ALA A 72 -1.73 -14.02 15.12
N ASN A 73 -2.16 -15.21 14.70
CA ASN A 73 -2.90 -16.13 15.55
C ASN A 73 -4.03 -15.39 16.29
N VAL A 74 -4.65 -14.43 15.60
CA VAL A 74 -5.73 -13.58 16.09
C VAL A 74 -6.99 -13.86 15.29
N THR A 75 -8.13 -13.62 15.92
CA THR A 75 -9.44 -13.61 15.27
C THR A 75 -9.60 -12.39 14.36
N ALA A 76 -10.57 -12.42 13.44
CA ALA A 76 -10.89 -11.27 12.60
C ALA A 76 -11.25 -10.02 13.42
N ARG A 77 -11.98 -10.21 14.53
CA ARG A 77 -12.37 -9.13 15.44
C ARG A 77 -11.16 -8.48 16.12
N GLU A 78 -10.19 -9.28 16.55
CA GLU A 78 -8.96 -8.75 17.14
C GLU A 78 -8.12 -8.01 16.11
N LEU A 79 -8.03 -8.51 14.87
CA LEU A 79 -7.37 -7.80 13.78
C LEU A 79 -8.02 -6.43 13.52
N ASP A 80 -9.35 -6.36 13.51
CA ASP A 80 -10.09 -5.10 13.33
C ASP A 80 -9.80 -4.09 14.46
N LEU A 81 -9.60 -4.56 15.70
CA LEU A 81 -9.21 -3.71 16.83
C LEU A 81 -7.76 -3.21 16.72
N LEU A 82 -6.88 -3.93 16.01
CA LEU A 82 -5.48 -3.53 15.78
C LEU A 82 -5.34 -2.50 14.66
N VAL A 83 -6.25 -2.46 13.68
CA VAL A 83 -6.17 -1.55 12.52
C VAL A 83 -5.96 -0.09 12.93
N PRO A 84 -6.74 0.51 13.86
CA PRO A 84 -6.53 1.90 14.27
C PRO A 84 -5.19 2.14 14.97
N LEU A 85 -4.65 1.13 15.67
CA LEU A 85 -3.36 1.21 16.35
C LEU A 85 -2.21 1.18 15.35
N LEU A 86 -2.30 0.31 14.35
CA LEU A 86 -1.35 0.22 13.24
C LEU A 86 -1.33 1.52 12.42
N GLN A 87 -2.50 2.09 12.12
CA GLN A 87 -2.61 3.36 11.40
C GLN A 87 -1.91 4.51 12.15
N ARG A 88 -2.07 4.57 13.47
CA ARG A 88 -1.36 5.56 14.32
C ARG A 88 0.16 5.40 14.30
N LYS A 89 0.65 4.20 14.01
CA LYS A 89 2.09 3.90 13.85
C LYS A 89 2.56 4.00 12.40
N GLY A 90 1.71 4.47 11.51
CA GLY A 90 2.02 4.69 10.10
C GLY A 90 1.71 3.51 9.18
N VAL A 91 1.08 2.44 9.68
CA VAL A 91 0.72 1.26 8.89
C VAL A 91 -0.76 1.30 8.53
N HIS A 92 -1.05 1.47 7.25
CA HIS A 92 -2.40 1.61 6.70
C HIS A 92 -2.82 0.30 6.04
N LEU A 93 -3.80 -0.38 6.63
CA LEU A 93 -4.38 -1.60 6.07
C LEU A 93 -5.63 -1.27 5.26
N VAL A 94 -5.65 -1.65 3.99
CA VAL A 94 -6.81 -1.44 3.11
C VAL A 94 -7.78 -2.60 3.25
N SER A 95 -8.89 -2.35 3.95
CA SER A 95 -9.99 -3.29 4.09
C SER A 95 -10.97 -3.15 2.92
N ASP A 96 -11.06 -4.17 2.09
CA ASP A 96 -12.02 -4.26 0.99
C ASP A 96 -12.40 -5.74 0.80
N SER A 97 -13.64 -6.03 0.40
CA SER A 97 -14.10 -7.40 0.14
C SER A 97 -13.28 -8.09 -0.95
N ALA A 98 -12.64 -7.31 -1.83
CA ALA A 98 -11.71 -7.82 -2.83
C ALA A 98 -10.50 -8.57 -2.24
N PHE A 99 -10.17 -8.33 -0.97
CA PHE A 99 -9.10 -9.02 -0.24
C PHE A 99 -9.63 -10.04 0.78
N SER A 100 -10.94 -9.99 1.08
CA SER A 100 -11.57 -10.91 2.03
C SER A 100 -11.52 -12.34 1.49
N ASN A 101 -10.99 -13.26 2.29
CA ASN A 101 -10.81 -14.70 1.98
C ASN A 101 -9.64 -15.08 1.05
N LEU A 102 -8.66 -14.21 0.81
CA LEU A 102 -7.42 -14.58 0.11
C LEU A 102 -6.25 -14.70 1.08
N HIS A 103 -5.38 -15.70 0.87
CA HIS A 103 -4.14 -15.84 1.64
C HIS A 103 -2.96 -15.13 0.94
N ALA A 104 -3.04 -14.85 -0.36
CA ALA A 104 -1.98 -14.17 -1.11
C ALA A 104 -2.49 -13.20 -2.18
N VAL A 105 -1.61 -12.26 -2.52
CA VAL A 105 -1.83 -11.20 -3.52
C VAL A 105 -2.14 -11.74 -4.91
N TYR A 106 -1.48 -12.85 -5.27
CA TYR A 106 -1.52 -13.45 -6.60
C TYR A 106 -2.43 -14.68 -6.69
N GLU A 107 -3.23 -14.97 -5.67
CA GLU A 107 -4.20 -16.06 -5.74
C GLU A 107 -5.29 -15.77 -6.77
N ASP A 108 -5.48 -16.68 -7.72
CA ASP A 108 -6.56 -16.55 -8.68
C ASP A 108 -7.92 -16.72 -7.98
N SER A 109 -8.80 -15.74 -8.17
CA SER A 109 -10.14 -15.73 -7.62
C SER A 109 -11.12 -15.38 -8.72
N ALA A 110 -12.06 -16.28 -8.99
CA ALA A 110 -13.14 -16.02 -9.94
C ALA A 110 -14.05 -14.86 -9.48
N ALA A 111 -14.17 -14.66 -8.17
CA ALA A 111 -14.97 -13.58 -7.61
C ALA A 111 -14.28 -12.21 -7.72
N HIS A 112 -12.96 -12.16 -7.54
CA HIS A 112 -12.20 -10.91 -7.58
C HIS A 112 -10.91 -11.08 -8.40
N PRO A 113 -10.95 -10.79 -9.71
CA PRO A 113 -9.78 -10.80 -10.57
C PRO A 113 -8.65 -9.90 -10.03
N ARG A 114 -7.40 -10.23 -10.39
CA ARG A 114 -6.19 -9.50 -9.97
C ARG A 114 -6.30 -7.99 -10.21
N VAL A 115 -6.80 -7.58 -11.38
CA VAL A 115 -7.00 -6.16 -11.72
C VAL A 115 -8.00 -5.47 -10.78
N ARG A 116 -9.11 -6.12 -10.42
CA ARG A 116 -10.11 -5.57 -9.48
C ARG A 116 -9.53 -5.33 -8.09
N ARG A 117 -8.65 -6.23 -7.64
CA ARG A 117 -7.95 -6.10 -6.35
C ARG A 117 -6.99 -4.92 -6.37
N ALA A 118 -6.24 -4.76 -7.46
CA ALA A 118 -5.36 -3.61 -7.66
C ALA A 118 -6.16 -2.30 -7.69
N GLU A 119 -7.30 -2.24 -8.37
CA GLU A 119 -8.16 -1.06 -8.39
C GLU A 119 -8.69 -0.73 -6.98
N ALA A 120 -9.18 -1.72 -6.23
CA ALA A 120 -9.64 -1.50 -4.86
C ALA A 120 -8.53 -0.93 -3.95
N PHE A 121 -7.32 -1.47 -4.08
CA PHE A 121 -6.15 -0.99 -3.34
C PHE A 121 -5.81 0.46 -3.68
N GLN A 122 -5.69 0.75 -4.98
CA GLN A 122 -5.32 2.07 -5.48
C GLN A 122 -6.40 3.11 -5.21
N ARG A 123 -7.68 2.72 -5.23
CA ARG A 123 -8.81 3.59 -4.90
C ARG A 123 -8.69 4.17 -3.51
N TYR A 124 -8.39 3.33 -2.51
CA TYR A 124 -8.17 3.81 -1.14
C TYR A 124 -7.01 4.80 -1.07
N ILE A 125 -5.89 4.46 -1.71
CA ILE A 125 -4.69 5.31 -1.71
C ILE A 125 -5.01 6.67 -2.35
N ILE A 126 -5.62 6.66 -3.54
CA ILE A 126 -5.85 7.85 -4.36
C ILE A 126 -6.93 8.75 -3.77
N ASN A 127 -8.05 8.17 -3.35
CA ASN A 127 -9.23 8.94 -2.91
C ASN A 127 -9.14 9.39 -1.45
N GLN A 128 -8.30 8.74 -0.64
CA GLN A 128 -8.24 9.01 0.78
C GLN A 128 -6.79 9.30 1.23
N LEU A 129 -5.89 8.32 1.08
CA LEU A 129 -4.61 8.38 1.75
C LEU A 129 -3.71 9.53 1.24
N LEU A 130 -3.69 9.81 -0.07
CA LEU A 130 -2.91 10.93 -0.62
C LEU A 130 -3.37 12.29 -0.06
N ASP A 131 -4.67 12.45 0.21
CA ASP A 131 -5.26 13.71 0.70
C ASP A 131 -5.17 13.86 2.21
N GLU A 132 -5.39 12.80 2.97
CA GLU A 132 -5.25 12.81 4.42
C GLU A 132 -3.78 12.93 4.84
N LEU A 133 -2.92 12.14 4.18
CA LEU A 133 -1.51 12.03 4.54
C LEU A 133 -0.67 13.15 3.94
N ARG A 134 -0.97 13.62 2.71
CA ARG A 134 -0.15 14.59 1.96
C ARG A 134 1.36 14.28 2.07
N PRO A 135 1.81 13.08 1.66
CA PRO A 135 3.21 12.71 1.74
C PRO A 135 4.06 13.63 0.84
N ASP A 136 5.32 13.82 1.21
CA ASP A 136 6.28 14.53 0.35
C ASP A 136 6.74 13.63 -0.81
N VAL A 137 6.84 12.31 -0.55
CA VAL A 137 7.18 11.28 -1.54
C VAL A 137 6.24 10.07 -1.37
N VAL A 138 5.69 9.57 -2.47
CA VAL A 138 5.06 8.25 -2.55
C VAL A 138 5.99 7.28 -3.29
N HIS A 139 6.20 6.09 -2.74
CA HIS A 139 6.97 5.03 -3.35
C HIS A 139 6.05 3.86 -3.67
N CYS A 140 5.83 3.64 -4.96
CA CYS A 140 4.91 2.67 -5.52
C CYS A 140 5.68 1.44 -5.98
N ASN A 141 5.20 0.25 -5.63
CA ASN A 141 5.82 -1.03 -5.96
C ASN A 141 4.89 -1.84 -6.86
N ASP A 142 5.39 -2.15 -8.06
CA ASP A 142 4.73 -2.95 -9.11
C ASP A 142 3.34 -2.46 -9.59
N TRP A 143 2.79 -3.18 -10.57
CA TRP A 143 1.57 -2.86 -11.32
C TRP A 143 0.34 -2.62 -10.44
N MET A 144 0.25 -3.25 -9.25
CA MET A 144 -0.85 -3.03 -8.30
C MET A 144 -0.90 -1.61 -7.72
N THR A 145 0.12 -0.80 -7.98
CA THR A 145 0.18 0.62 -7.60
C THR A 145 0.36 1.54 -8.81
N GLY A 146 0.20 1.05 -10.03
CA GLY A 146 0.55 1.74 -11.29
C GLY A 146 -0.19 3.07 -11.55
N LEU A 147 -1.39 3.26 -11.01
CA LEU A 147 -2.18 4.50 -11.13
C LEU A 147 -1.76 5.55 -10.09
N VAL A 148 -1.18 5.13 -8.96
CA VAL A 148 -0.85 6.01 -7.83
C VAL A 148 0.15 7.11 -8.20
N PRO A 149 1.25 6.84 -8.96
CA PRO A 149 2.18 7.89 -9.39
C PRO A 149 1.50 9.03 -10.17
N ALA A 150 0.59 8.70 -11.08
CA ALA A 150 -0.13 9.68 -11.89
C ALA A 150 -1.03 10.57 -11.03
N ALA A 151 -1.81 9.95 -10.13
CA ALA A 151 -2.66 10.67 -9.18
C ALA A 151 -1.85 11.52 -8.18
N ALA A 152 -0.70 11.02 -7.72
CA ALA A 152 0.21 11.77 -6.85
C ALA A 152 0.79 12.99 -7.57
N ARG A 153 1.18 12.83 -8.84
CA ARG A 153 1.70 13.93 -9.67
C ARG A 153 0.69 15.06 -9.86
N GLU A 154 -0.57 14.73 -10.11
CA GLU A 154 -1.67 15.71 -10.19
C GLU A 154 -1.76 16.54 -8.89
N LYS A 155 -1.58 15.89 -7.74
CA LYS A 155 -1.54 16.52 -6.41
C LYS A 155 -0.19 17.17 -6.07
N ARG A 156 0.76 17.24 -7.01
CA ARG A 156 2.13 17.76 -6.84
C ARG A 156 2.99 17.02 -5.81
N ILE A 157 2.65 15.76 -5.54
CA ILE A 157 3.43 14.84 -4.70
C ILE A 157 4.51 14.18 -5.56
N LYS A 158 5.73 14.02 -5.03
CA LYS A 158 6.81 13.32 -5.75
C LYS A 158 6.57 11.82 -5.70
N SER A 159 6.84 11.11 -6.79
CA SER A 159 6.63 9.66 -6.88
C SER A 159 7.90 8.93 -7.29
N VAL A 160 8.15 7.80 -6.66
CA VAL A 160 9.13 6.78 -7.07
C VAL A 160 8.34 5.53 -7.42
N PHE A 161 8.68 4.87 -8.53
CA PHE A 161 8.06 3.62 -8.94
C PHE A 161 9.13 2.55 -9.12
N THR A 162 9.00 1.45 -8.39
CA THR A 162 9.92 0.30 -8.48
C THR A 162 9.20 -0.88 -9.11
N LEU A 163 9.79 -1.38 -10.19
CA LEU A 163 9.42 -2.63 -10.86
C LEU A 163 10.26 -3.76 -10.30
N HIS A 164 9.62 -4.79 -9.75
CA HIS A 164 10.28 -6.03 -9.31
C HIS A 164 10.03 -7.16 -10.31
N ASN A 165 8.97 -7.06 -11.11
CA ASN A 165 8.68 -7.95 -12.22
C ASN A 165 8.07 -7.17 -13.41
N VAL A 166 8.22 -7.70 -14.61
CA VAL A 166 7.63 -7.15 -15.85
C VAL A 166 6.16 -7.55 -16.04
N PHE A 167 5.64 -8.48 -15.23
CA PHE A 167 4.23 -8.83 -15.25
C PHE A 167 3.35 -7.63 -14.87
N THR A 168 2.31 -7.39 -15.66
CA THR A 168 1.35 -6.31 -15.45
C THR A 168 -0.04 -6.74 -15.91
N GLU A 169 -1.06 -6.04 -15.41
CA GLU A 169 -2.46 -6.18 -15.80
C GLU A 169 -2.95 -4.82 -16.30
N TYR A 170 -4.02 -4.82 -17.10
CA TYR A 170 -4.56 -3.60 -17.71
C TYR A 170 -6.09 -3.57 -17.58
N ASP A 171 -6.65 -2.37 -17.51
CA ASP A 171 -8.08 -2.13 -17.70
C ASP A 171 -8.27 -0.79 -18.43
N SER A 172 -9.44 -0.62 -19.04
CA SER A 172 -9.80 0.62 -19.73
C SER A 172 -10.01 1.77 -18.73
N PRO A 173 -9.71 3.03 -19.09
CA PRO A 173 -10.03 4.19 -18.25
C PRO A 173 -11.49 4.23 -17.79
N GLN A 174 -12.43 3.80 -18.64
CA GLN A 174 -13.85 3.75 -18.32
C GLN A 174 -14.18 2.71 -17.25
N ALA A 175 -13.52 1.55 -17.28
CA ALA A 175 -13.72 0.52 -16.26
C ALA A 175 -13.10 0.93 -14.93
N ILE A 176 -11.91 1.55 -14.95
CA ILE A 176 -11.25 2.10 -13.76
C ILE A 176 -12.12 3.19 -13.12
N ASP A 177 -12.73 4.08 -13.93
CA ASP A 177 -13.67 5.11 -13.45
C ASP A 177 -14.90 4.50 -12.77
N ARG A 178 -15.47 3.44 -13.34
CA ARG A 178 -16.60 2.70 -12.74
C ARG A 178 -16.26 2.07 -11.39
N MET A 179 -14.98 1.80 -11.12
CA MET A 179 -14.54 1.32 -9.81
C MET A 179 -14.42 2.43 -8.77
N GLY A 180 -14.68 3.69 -9.15
CA GLY A 180 -14.64 4.85 -8.27
C GLY A 180 -13.29 5.55 -8.22
N ILE A 181 -12.43 5.35 -9.23
CA ILE A 181 -11.18 6.09 -9.40
C ILE A 181 -11.38 7.09 -10.55
N ASP A 182 -11.54 8.37 -10.24
CA ASP A 182 -11.78 9.43 -11.24
C ASP A 182 -10.51 9.72 -12.07
N VAL A 183 -10.20 8.82 -13.01
CA VAL A 183 -8.99 8.85 -13.84
C VAL A 183 -8.87 10.11 -14.67
N ARG A 184 -10.00 10.76 -14.99
CA ARG A 184 -10.03 12.02 -15.75
C ARG A 184 -9.20 13.11 -15.08
N ARG A 185 -9.10 13.09 -13.75
CA ARG A 185 -8.33 14.08 -12.97
C ARG A 185 -6.84 14.01 -13.24
N PHE A 186 -6.31 12.84 -13.56
CA PHE A 186 -4.87 12.61 -13.71
C PHE A 186 -4.52 11.90 -15.03
N MET A 187 -5.44 11.91 -15.99
CA MET A 187 -5.29 11.21 -17.28
C MET A 187 -4.07 11.71 -18.07
N ALA A 188 -3.74 13.00 -17.96
CA ALA A 188 -2.55 13.61 -18.57
C ALA A 188 -1.22 13.09 -17.98
N HIS A 189 -1.26 12.30 -16.92
CA HIS A 189 -0.10 11.71 -16.26
C HIS A 189 -0.09 10.18 -16.32
N LEU A 190 -1.12 9.56 -16.91
CA LEU A 190 -1.19 8.13 -17.11
C LEU A 190 -0.28 7.69 -18.25
N TYR A 191 0.35 6.54 -18.06
CA TYR A 191 0.91 5.77 -19.15
C TYR A 191 -0.21 4.92 -19.74
N MET A 192 -0.47 5.08 -21.03
CA MET A 192 -1.44 4.29 -21.78
C MET A 192 -0.66 3.48 -22.83
N GLU A 193 -1.01 2.21 -22.96
CA GLU A 193 -0.53 1.31 -24.03
C GLU A 193 -1.65 1.08 -25.05
#